data_AF-F2IHW1-F1
#
_entry.id   AF-F2IHW1-F1
#
_cell.length_a   1.000
_cell.length_b   1.000
_cell.length_c   1.000
_cell.angle_alpha   90.00
_cell.angle_beta   90.00
_cell.angle_gamma   90.00
#
_symmetry.space_group_name_H-M   'P 1'
#
loop_
_entity.id
_entity.type
_entity.pdbx_description
1 polymer ?
#
loop_
_entity_poly.entity_id
_entity_poly.type
_entity_poly.pdbx_seq_one_letter_code
_entity_poly.pdbx_strand_id
1 'polypeptide(L)'
;MYRLLFILTILTFASCNNQSHTTDNSASEPDKSKKTFATCFAEVDTTKTGQSIGCTGGTYKLINDSYVIRIFPNFPIQFDSCYTVTIDSSNAERLTELLVFDNKDATLSNICTDIIITNIPNPTRRLHAQSGQLIIGFSDPTELYGNQTHQTTVLIKKMVFIDPKTGEKIELENEILWKVLDTGTPG
;
A
#
# COMPACT_ATOMS: atom_id res chain seq x y z
N MET A 1 55.34 -45.67 16.04
CA MET A 1 55.31 -44.56 15.07
C MET A 1 54.39 -44.95 13.93
N TYR A 2 53.15 -44.46 13.93
CA TYR A 2 52.15 -44.77 12.92
C TYR A 2 52.35 -43.88 11.67
N ARG A 3 52.55 -44.50 10.51
CA ARG A 3 52.45 -43.87 9.19
C ARG A 3 50.97 -43.60 8.90
N LEU A 4 50.55 -42.33 8.89
CA LEU A 4 49.26 -41.95 8.30
C LEU A 4 49.43 -41.72 6.81
N LEU A 5 48.85 -42.63 6.03
CA LEU A 5 48.55 -42.50 4.61
C LEU A 5 47.38 -41.51 4.49
N PHE A 6 47.55 -40.36 3.85
CA PHE A 6 46.43 -39.52 3.46
C PHE A 6 45.94 -39.96 2.08
N ILE A 7 44.72 -40.53 2.06
CA ILE A 7 43.99 -40.88 0.84
C ILE A 7 43.36 -39.61 0.29
N LEU A 8 43.76 -39.25 -0.93
CA LEU A 8 43.23 -38.15 -1.73
C LEU A 8 41.92 -38.60 -2.39
N THR A 9 40.77 -38.13 -1.91
CA THR A 9 39.47 -38.32 -2.58
C THR A 9 39.19 -37.16 -3.54
N ILE A 10 39.22 -37.48 -4.83
CA ILE A 10 38.84 -36.60 -5.94
C ILE A 10 37.31 -36.55 -5.99
N LEU A 11 36.71 -35.39 -5.72
CA LEU A 11 35.31 -35.12 -6.06
C LEU A 11 35.26 -34.66 -7.52
N THR A 12 34.63 -35.46 -8.37
CA THR A 12 34.37 -35.13 -9.78
C THR A 12 33.21 -34.15 -9.88
N PHE A 13 33.48 -32.97 -10.45
CA PHE A 13 32.44 -32.06 -10.92
C PHE A 13 31.83 -32.65 -12.21
N ALA A 14 30.64 -33.19 -12.10
CA ALA A 14 29.71 -33.23 -13.23
C ALA A 14 28.88 -31.95 -13.17
N SER A 15 29.14 -31.00 -14.08
CA SER A 15 28.13 -30.01 -14.41
C SER A 15 28.21 -29.65 -15.88
N CYS A 16 27.04 -29.73 -16.50
CA CYS A 16 26.82 -29.66 -17.93
C CYS A 16 27.16 -28.30 -18.48
N ASN A 17 27.91 -28.32 -19.58
CA ASN A 17 28.06 -27.23 -20.51
C ASN A 17 26.74 -27.04 -21.27
N ASN A 18 26.15 -25.85 -21.22
CA ASN A 18 25.36 -25.32 -22.32
C ASN A 18 25.43 -23.79 -22.28
N GLN A 19 26.09 -23.24 -23.30
CA GLN A 19 25.97 -21.84 -23.70
C GLN A 19 24.51 -21.53 -24.03
N SER A 20 24.00 -20.44 -23.49
CA SER A 20 23.72 -19.25 -24.31
C SER A 20 23.28 -18.12 -23.39
N HIS A 21 23.98 -17.00 -23.51
CA HIS A 21 23.53 -15.70 -23.04
C HIS A 21 22.14 -15.41 -23.61
N THR A 22 21.15 -15.20 -22.75
CA THR A 22 20.17 -14.14 -22.96
C THR A 22 19.81 -13.60 -21.58
N THR A 23 20.13 -12.33 -21.39
CA THR A 23 19.89 -11.56 -20.19
C THR A 23 18.38 -11.34 -20.08
N ASP A 24 17.69 -12.17 -19.33
CA ASP A 24 16.31 -11.91 -18.91
C ASP A 24 16.31 -10.81 -17.83
N ASN A 25 16.52 -9.57 -18.27
CA ASN A 25 15.99 -8.40 -17.57
C ASN A 25 14.51 -8.27 -17.91
N SER A 26 13.71 -9.26 -17.53
CA SER A 26 12.27 -9.07 -17.42
C SER A 26 12.00 -8.59 -16.00
N ALA A 27 12.12 -7.27 -15.80
CA ALA A 27 11.29 -6.60 -14.81
C ALA A 27 9.87 -7.08 -15.08
N SER A 28 9.28 -7.80 -14.12
CA SER A 28 7.93 -8.36 -14.26
C SER A 28 6.99 -7.22 -14.65
N GLU A 29 6.54 -7.22 -15.91
CA GLU A 29 5.47 -6.33 -16.34
C GLU A 29 4.25 -6.60 -15.45
N PRO A 30 3.51 -5.56 -15.03
CA PRO A 30 2.26 -5.76 -14.30
C PRO A 30 1.35 -6.66 -15.15
N ASP A 31 0.79 -7.70 -14.54
CA ASP A 31 -0.15 -8.64 -15.15
C ASP A 31 -1.22 -7.87 -15.94
N LYS A 32 -1.13 -7.96 -17.28
CA LYS A 32 -1.94 -7.22 -18.26
C LYS A 32 -3.35 -7.80 -18.43
N SER A 33 -3.85 -8.62 -17.50
CA SER A 33 -5.29 -8.87 -17.44
C SER A 33 -5.98 -7.60 -16.92
N LYS A 34 -6.53 -6.79 -17.84
CA LYS A 34 -7.23 -5.55 -17.51
C LYS A 34 -8.49 -5.90 -16.70
N LYS A 35 -8.36 -5.94 -15.37
CA LYS A 35 -9.49 -6.19 -14.45
C LYS A 35 -10.32 -4.92 -14.34
N THR A 36 -11.64 -5.07 -14.43
CA THR A 36 -12.57 -3.95 -14.28
C THR A 36 -12.75 -3.61 -12.81
N PHE A 37 -13.17 -2.38 -12.52
CA PHE A 37 -13.41 -1.95 -11.15
C PHE A 37 -14.38 -2.90 -10.43
N ALA A 38 -15.50 -3.23 -11.08
CA ALA A 38 -16.50 -4.13 -10.52
C ALA A 38 -15.93 -5.51 -10.17
N THR A 39 -15.07 -6.08 -11.01
CA THR A 39 -14.49 -7.41 -10.75
C THR A 39 -13.53 -7.43 -9.56
N CYS A 40 -12.82 -6.32 -9.32
CA CYS A 40 -11.83 -6.25 -8.24
C CYS A 40 -12.44 -6.11 -6.86
N PHE A 41 -13.66 -5.56 -6.79
CA PHE A 41 -14.34 -5.24 -5.54
C PHE A 41 -15.69 -5.97 -5.37
N ALA A 42 -16.00 -6.95 -6.23
CA ALA A 42 -17.27 -7.69 -6.18
C ALA A 42 -17.53 -8.39 -4.83
N GLU A 43 -16.48 -8.92 -4.20
CA GLU A 43 -16.56 -9.66 -2.93
C GLU A 43 -16.23 -8.79 -1.72
N VAL A 44 -15.92 -7.51 -1.94
CA VAL A 44 -15.48 -6.60 -0.89
C VAL A 44 -16.72 -6.03 -0.21
N ASP A 45 -16.90 -6.31 1.07
CA ASP A 45 -18.01 -5.76 1.85
C ASP A 45 -17.83 -4.24 2.03
N THR A 46 -18.53 -3.51 1.17
CA THR A 46 -18.50 -2.05 1.09
C THR A 46 -19.27 -1.38 2.21
N THR A 47 -20.01 -2.13 3.02
CA THR A 47 -20.83 -1.60 4.12
C THR A 47 -20.01 -1.29 5.37
N LYS A 48 -18.84 -1.94 5.52
CA LYS A 48 -17.85 -1.65 6.55
C LYS A 48 -16.97 -0.46 6.16
N THR A 49 -17.58 0.72 6.12
CA THR A 49 -16.83 1.96 5.91
C THR A 49 -16.29 2.47 7.24
N GLY A 50 -15.00 2.20 7.49
CA GLY A 50 -14.26 2.96 8.49
C GLY A 50 -14.17 4.43 8.04
N GLN A 51 -14.05 5.36 8.98
CA GLN A 51 -13.90 6.77 8.66
C GLN A 51 -12.69 6.95 7.72
N SER A 52 -12.92 7.51 6.53
CA SER A 52 -11.91 7.74 5.50
C SER A 52 -12.14 9.11 4.87
N ILE A 53 -11.07 9.77 4.43
CA ILE A 53 -11.12 11.10 3.81
C ILE A 53 -9.99 11.27 2.79
N GLY A 54 -10.25 11.97 1.69
CA GLY A 54 -9.23 12.34 0.71
C GLY A 54 -8.85 13.81 0.85
N CYS A 55 -7.54 14.10 0.91
CA CYS A 55 -6.99 15.45 0.99
C CYS A 55 -5.78 15.63 0.08
N THR A 56 -5.20 16.84 0.05
CA THR A 56 -4.02 17.18 -0.77
C THR A 56 -2.88 16.19 -0.58
N GLY A 57 -2.70 15.68 0.64
CA GLY A 57 -1.68 14.69 0.96
C GLY A 57 -1.98 13.24 0.53
N GLY A 58 -3.19 12.91 0.09
CA GLY A 58 -3.59 11.54 -0.25
C GLY A 58 -4.89 11.12 0.43
N THR A 59 -5.14 9.82 0.49
CA THR A 59 -6.31 9.23 1.14
C THR A 59 -5.94 8.72 2.52
N TYR A 60 -6.73 9.08 3.51
CA TYR A 60 -6.52 8.74 4.91
C TYR A 60 -7.66 7.86 5.41
N LYS A 61 -7.34 6.93 6.31
CA LYS A 61 -8.32 6.15 7.06
C LYS A 61 -7.92 6.02 8.52
N LEU A 62 -8.89 6.26 9.39
CA LEU A 62 -8.75 6.02 10.81
C LEU A 62 -8.85 4.51 11.05
N ILE A 63 -7.76 3.91 11.53
CA ILE A 63 -7.74 2.49 11.91
C ILE A 63 -8.28 2.35 13.33
N ASN A 64 -7.78 3.19 14.24
CA ASN A 64 -8.26 3.36 15.61
C ASN A 64 -7.78 4.70 16.17
N ASP A 65 -7.99 4.94 17.47
CA ASP A 65 -7.57 6.15 18.17
C ASP A 65 -6.04 6.40 18.17
N SER A 66 -5.23 5.41 17.81
CA SER A 66 -3.76 5.47 17.82
C SER A 66 -3.16 5.52 16.42
N TYR A 67 -3.90 5.11 15.38
CA TYR A 67 -3.35 4.86 14.06
C TYR A 67 -4.23 5.42 12.93
N VAL A 68 -3.59 6.16 12.03
CA VAL A 68 -4.18 6.57 10.76
C VAL A 68 -3.28 6.11 9.62
N ILE A 69 -3.85 5.36 8.68
CA ILE A 69 -3.15 5.00 7.45
C ILE A 69 -3.36 6.09 6.41
N ARG A 70 -2.28 6.46 5.72
CA ARG A 70 -2.28 7.35 4.56
C ARG A 70 -1.78 6.59 3.34
N ILE A 71 -2.50 6.74 2.24
CA ILE A 71 -2.13 6.24 0.92
C ILE A 71 -1.92 7.46 0.01
N PHE A 72 -0.72 7.62 -0.55
CA PHE A 72 -0.37 8.77 -1.37
C PHE A 72 -1.07 8.71 -2.74
N PRO A 73 -1.38 9.85 -3.39
CA PRO A 73 -2.26 9.88 -4.56
C PRO A 73 -1.58 9.48 -5.89
N ASN A 74 -0.33 9.02 -5.88
CA ASN A 74 0.49 8.89 -7.10
C ASN A 74 0.25 7.56 -7.83
N PHE A 75 -0.97 7.35 -8.32
CA PHE A 75 -1.34 6.18 -9.11
C PHE A 75 -1.83 6.59 -10.50
N PRO A 76 -1.51 5.81 -11.55
CA PRO A 76 -2.06 6.06 -12.88
C PRO A 76 -3.58 5.91 -12.83
N ILE A 77 -4.29 6.97 -13.21
CA ILE A 77 -5.76 6.95 -13.25
C ILE A 77 -6.20 6.37 -14.60
N GLN A 78 -6.88 5.23 -14.54
CA GLN A 78 -7.62 4.66 -15.67
C GLN A 78 -8.99 4.25 -15.16
N PHE A 79 -10.03 4.84 -15.76
CA PHE A 79 -11.40 4.54 -15.38
C PHE A 79 -11.81 3.12 -15.75
N ASP A 80 -12.78 2.61 -15.00
CA ASP A 80 -13.22 1.22 -14.97
C ASP A 80 -12.07 0.21 -14.93
N SER A 81 -11.12 0.46 -14.03
CA SER A 81 -9.99 -0.44 -13.87
C SER A 81 -9.52 -0.51 -12.43
N CYS A 82 -8.73 -1.56 -12.15
CA CYS A 82 -8.00 -1.65 -10.91
C CYS A 82 -6.57 -2.17 -11.14
N TYR A 83 -5.71 -1.87 -10.18
CA TYR A 83 -4.31 -2.28 -10.16
C TYR A 83 -3.96 -2.88 -8.81
N THR A 84 -3.23 -3.99 -8.85
CA THR A 84 -2.56 -4.52 -7.67
C THR A 84 -1.20 -3.86 -7.55
N VAL A 85 -0.94 -3.26 -6.39
CA VAL A 85 0.35 -2.65 -6.05
C VAL A 85 0.99 -3.48 -4.96
N THR A 86 2.17 -4.00 -5.25
CA THR A 86 3.04 -4.63 -4.25
C THR A 86 3.90 -3.55 -3.61
N ILE A 87 3.92 -3.53 -2.28
CA ILE A 87 4.74 -2.63 -1.49
C ILE A 87 5.96 -3.39 -0.98
N ASP A 88 7.12 -2.78 -1.13
CA ASP A 88 8.38 -3.22 -0.58
C ASP A 88 9.22 -1.99 -0.17
N SER A 89 10.42 -2.23 0.36
CA SER A 89 11.30 -1.16 0.83
C SER A 89 11.72 -0.15 -0.23
N SER A 90 11.61 -0.48 -1.53
CA SER A 90 12.01 0.42 -2.63
C SER A 90 10.96 1.48 -2.96
N ASN A 91 9.69 1.22 -2.63
CA ASN A 91 8.58 2.07 -3.03
C ASN A 91 7.68 2.52 -1.87
N ALA A 92 7.83 1.94 -0.67
CA ALA A 92 6.96 2.19 0.47
C ALA A 92 6.82 3.68 0.84
N GLU A 93 7.92 4.42 0.90
CA GLU A 93 7.92 5.85 1.28
C GLU A 93 7.08 6.73 0.36
N ARG A 94 6.84 6.26 -0.88
CA ARG A 94 6.08 6.98 -1.90
C ARG A 94 4.62 6.54 -1.99
N LEU A 95 4.26 5.43 -1.34
CA LEU A 95 2.97 4.77 -1.51
C LEU A 95 2.13 4.81 -0.25
N THR A 96 2.74 4.57 0.92
CA THR A 96 2.00 4.46 2.17
C THR A 96 2.74 5.01 3.39
N GLU A 97 1.97 5.46 4.37
CA GLU A 97 2.47 5.97 5.64
C GLU A 97 1.47 5.67 6.75
N LEU A 98 1.92 5.07 7.85
CA LEU A 98 1.14 4.93 9.08
C LEU A 98 1.51 6.04 10.05
N LEU A 99 0.54 6.88 10.36
CA LEU A 99 0.63 7.96 11.33
C LEU A 99 0.30 7.40 12.71
N VAL A 100 1.21 7.56 13.67
CA VAL A 100 1.10 7.01 15.02
C VAL A 100 0.87 8.12 16.04
N PHE A 101 -0.13 7.95 16.89
CA PHE A 101 -0.56 8.89 17.92
C PHE A 101 -0.50 8.22 19.29
N ASP A 102 0.60 8.46 20.02
CA ASP A 102 0.86 7.78 21.31
C ASP A 102 -0.19 8.11 22.39
N ASN A 103 -0.86 9.25 22.27
CA ASN A 103 -1.87 9.74 23.22
C ASN A 103 -3.30 9.29 22.88
N LYS A 104 -3.49 8.43 21.88
CA LYS A 104 -4.81 7.93 21.46
C LYS A 104 -5.78 9.03 21.02
N ASP A 105 -5.27 10.03 20.32
CA ASP A 105 -5.99 11.23 19.87
C ASP A 105 -6.01 11.37 18.33
N ALA A 106 -5.83 10.25 17.63
CA ALA A 106 -5.93 10.21 16.17
C ALA A 106 -7.36 10.55 15.71
N THR A 107 -7.48 11.56 14.85
CA THR A 107 -8.75 11.92 14.19
C THR A 107 -8.49 12.38 12.76
N LEU A 108 -9.46 12.20 11.86
CA LEU A 108 -9.31 12.62 10.46
C LEU A 108 -9.44 14.13 10.26
N SER A 109 -10.24 14.81 11.10
CA SER A 109 -10.34 16.28 11.08
C SER A 109 -8.98 16.96 11.29
N ASN A 110 -8.10 16.30 12.05
CA ASN A 110 -6.76 16.80 12.37
C ASN A 110 -5.76 16.64 11.22
N ILE A 111 -6.00 15.69 10.32
CA ILE A 111 -5.00 15.25 9.32
C ILE A 111 -5.27 15.87 7.95
N CYS A 112 -6.51 16.28 7.73
CA CYS A 112 -7.01 16.74 6.44
C CYS A 112 -7.21 18.26 6.32
N THR A 113 -6.88 19.01 7.37
CA THR A 113 -7.06 20.47 7.38
C THR A 113 -5.74 21.16 7.05
N ASP A 114 -5.70 21.90 5.93
CA ASP A 114 -4.71 22.95 5.66
C ASP A 114 -4.90 24.19 6.58
N ILE A 115 -5.65 24.03 7.67
CA ILE A 115 -6.02 25.08 8.61
C ILE A 115 -5.07 24.96 9.81
N ILE A 116 -4.27 26.00 10.02
CA ILE A 116 -3.41 26.13 11.19
C ILE A 116 -4.30 26.37 12.42
N ILE A 117 -4.84 25.29 12.99
CA ILE A 117 -5.45 25.32 14.32
C ILE A 117 -4.35 24.94 15.31
N THR A 118 -3.85 25.94 16.03
CA THR A 118 -2.96 25.73 17.17
C THR A 118 -3.70 24.85 18.19
N ASN A 119 -3.16 23.65 18.50
CA ASN A 119 -3.71 22.59 19.39
C ASN A 119 -4.27 21.34 18.71
N ILE A 120 -4.06 21.13 17.40
CA ILE A 120 -4.32 19.83 16.80
C ILE A 120 -3.21 18.82 17.21
N PRO A 121 -3.58 17.64 17.73
CA PRO A 121 -2.66 16.51 17.87
C PRO A 121 -1.94 16.19 16.57
N ASN A 122 -0.62 16.20 16.62
CA ASN A 122 0.22 15.76 15.52
C ASN A 122 0.66 14.32 15.74
N PRO A 123 0.87 13.54 14.67
CA PRO A 123 1.43 12.21 14.81
C PRO A 123 2.81 12.29 15.46
N THR A 124 3.02 11.51 16.52
CA THR A 124 4.32 11.40 17.20
C THR A 124 5.35 10.73 16.30
N ARG A 125 4.90 9.79 15.46
CA ARG A 125 5.74 9.02 14.55
C ARG A 125 5.04 8.76 13.22
N ARG A 126 5.86 8.52 12.21
CA ARG A 126 5.47 8.16 10.84
C ARG A 126 6.22 6.89 10.48
N LEU A 127 5.48 5.83 10.16
CA LEU A 127 6.05 4.55 9.77
C LEU A 127 5.74 4.29 8.30
N HIS A 128 6.73 3.80 7.55
CA HIS A 128 6.52 3.32 6.20
C HIS A 128 6.30 1.81 6.22
N ALA A 129 5.47 1.32 5.31
CA ALA A 129 5.25 -0.12 5.19
C ALA A 129 6.57 -0.80 4.79
N GLN A 130 6.94 -1.89 5.43
CA GLN A 130 8.08 -2.69 4.97
C GLN A 130 7.70 -3.63 3.84
N SER A 131 6.45 -4.07 3.84
CA SER A 131 5.90 -4.94 2.82
C SER A 131 4.38 -4.83 2.79
N GLY A 132 3.78 -5.19 1.67
CA GLY A 132 2.35 -5.31 1.58
C GLY A 132 1.84 -5.48 0.17
N GLN A 133 0.52 -5.52 0.07
CA GLN A 133 -0.20 -5.48 -1.18
C GLN A 133 -1.49 -4.70 -0.98
N LEU A 134 -1.79 -3.85 -1.95
CA LEU A 134 -3.07 -3.15 -2.03
C LEU A 134 -3.64 -3.26 -3.45
N ILE A 135 -4.96 -3.15 -3.55
CA ILE A 135 -5.67 -3.05 -4.82
C ILE A 135 -6.30 -1.67 -4.86
N ILE A 136 -6.05 -0.91 -5.91
CA ILE A 136 -6.66 0.40 -6.13
C ILE A 136 -7.49 0.31 -7.38
N GLY A 137 -8.70 0.83 -7.37
CA GLY A 137 -9.45 1.01 -8.59
C GLY A 137 -10.22 2.31 -8.65
N PHE A 138 -10.52 2.67 -9.89
CA PHE A 138 -11.27 3.85 -10.27
C PHE A 138 -12.49 3.36 -11.05
N SER A 139 -13.70 3.69 -10.57
CA SER A 139 -14.92 3.39 -11.31
C SER A 139 -15.01 4.25 -12.57
N ASP A 140 -15.92 3.91 -13.48
CA ASP A 140 -16.36 4.89 -14.46
C ASP A 140 -16.93 6.14 -13.78
N PRO A 141 -16.69 7.33 -14.33
CA PRO A 141 -17.32 8.55 -13.85
C PRO A 141 -18.85 8.47 -14.05
N THR A 142 -19.58 8.85 -13.01
CA THR A 142 -21.04 8.99 -13.03
C THR A 142 -21.41 10.46 -12.82
N GLU A 143 -22.49 10.90 -13.44
CA GLU A 143 -22.98 12.26 -13.25
C GLU A 143 -23.63 12.39 -11.86
N LEU A 144 -23.05 13.24 -11.03
CA LEU A 144 -23.54 13.59 -9.70
C LEU A 144 -23.65 15.11 -9.64
N TYR A 145 -24.88 15.63 -9.56
CA TYR A 145 -25.17 17.06 -9.53
C TYR A 145 -24.58 17.85 -10.72
N GLY A 146 -24.58 17.27 -11.92
CA GLY A 146 -24.03 17.88 -13.14
C GLY A 146 -22.51 17.78 -13.27
N ASN A 147 -21.81 17.15 -12.31
CA ASN A 147 -20.38 16.89 -12.38
C ASN A 147 -20.10 15.40 -12.60
N GLN A 148 -19.16 15.08 -13.49
CA GLN A 148 -18.66 13.72 -13.61
C GLN A 148 -17.75 13.38 -12.43
N THR A 149 -18.16 12.41 -11.61
CA THR A 149 -17.41 11.97 -10.44
C THR A 149 -17.19 10.47 -10.50
N HIS A 150 -15.99 10.02 -10.18
CA HIS A 150 -15.65 8.61 -10.10
C HIS A 150 -15.52 8.20 -8.62
N GLN A 151 -15.61 6.90 -8.38
CA GLN A 151 -15.31 6.29 -7.09
C GLN A 151 -13.86 5.82 -7.10
N THR A 152 -13.12 6.12 -6.02
CA THR A 152 -11.81 5.53 -5.78
C THR A 152 -11.92 4.59 -4.59
N THR A 153 -11.53 3.34 -4.80
CA THR A 153 -11.49 2.34 -3.73
C THR A 153 -10.08 1.81 -3.61
N VAL A 154 -9.55 1.81 -2.38
CA VAL A 154 -8.30 1.15 -2.04
C VAL A 154 -8.60 0.02 -1.06
N LEU A 155 -8.25 -1.20 -1.43
CA LEU A 155 -8.27 -2.35 -0.55
C LEU A 155 -6.85 -2.70 -0.16
N ILE A 156 -6.51 -2.55 1.10
CA ILE A 156 -5.30 -3.11 1.67
C ILE A 156 -5.54 -4.61 1.88
N LYS A 157 -4.89 -5.45 1.07
CA LYS A 157 -4.94 -6.91 1.27
C LYS A 157 -4.13 -7.29 2.51
N LYS A 158 -2.90 -6.80 2.57
CA LYS A 158 -2.01 -6.94 3.72
C LYS A 158 -1.00 -5.81 3.72
N MET A 159 -0.64 -5.27 4.88
CA MET A 159 0.43 -4.31 5.02
C MET A 159 1.11 -4.48 6.35
N VAL A 160 2.44 -4.43 6.36
CA VAL A 160 3.25 -4.65 7.55
C VAL A 160 4.09 -3.41 7.82
N PHE A 161 3.94 -2.85 9.01
CA PHE A 161 4.77 -1.78 9.54
C PHE A 161 5.58 -2.34 10.72
N ILE A 162 6.82 -1.88 10.84
CA ILE A 162 7.64 -2.16 12.01
C ILE A 162 8.07 -0.83 12.60
N ASP A 163 7.75 -0.61 13.86
CA ASP A 163 8.21 0.55 14.59
C ASP A 163 9.71 0.39 14.91
N PRO A 164 10.60 1.27 14.41
CA PRO A 164 12.04 1.13 14.63
C PRO A 164 12.45 1.43 16.08
N LYS A 165 11.61 2.11 16.86
CA LYS A 165 11.87 2.46 18.26
C LYS A 165 11.47 1.33 19.21
N THR A 166 10.33 0.68 18.98
CA THR A 166 9.80 -0.36 19.87
C THR A 166 10.02 -1.77 19.35
N GLY A 167 10.28 -1.94 18.05
CA GLY A 167 10.27 -3.23 17.37
C GLY A 167 8.86 -3.81 17.17
N GLU A 168 7.81 -3.06 17.51
CA GLU A 168 6.43 -3.50 17.38
C GLU A 168 6.06 -3.69 15.90
N LYS A 169 5.42 -4.83 15.61
CA LYS A 169 4.89 -5.16 14.30
C LYS A 169 3.40 -4.82 14.25
N ILE A 170 3.02 -3.95 13.32
CA ILE A 170 1.64 -3.56 13.08
C ILE A 170 1.22 -4.11 11.72
N GLU A 171 0.17 -4.94 11.69
CA GLU A 171 -0.36 -5.52 10.46
C GLU A 171 -1.76 -5.01 10.19
N LEU A 172 -1.99 -4.54 8.97
CA LEU A 172 -3.30 -4.17 8.44
C LEU A 172 -3.71 -5.20 7.40
N GLU A 173 -4.90 -5.78 7.53
CA GLU A 173 -5.41 -6.80 6.59
C GLU A 173 -6.88 -6.56 6.26
N ASN A 174 -7.21 -6.69 4.97
CA ASN A 174 -8.55 -6.47 4.43
C ASN A 174 -9.15 -5.10 4.81
N GLU A 175 -8.31 -4.07 4.90
CA GLU A 175 -8.74 -2.72 5.20
C GLU A 175 -9.20 -2.00 3.93
N ILE A 176 -10.46 -1.57 3.91
CA ILE A 176 -11.03 -0.82 2.78
C ILE A 176 -10.97 0.67 3.09
N LEU A 177 -10.29 1.43 2.24
CA LEU A 177 -10.39 2.88 2.17
C LEU A 177 -11.29 3.20 0.99
N TRP A 178 -12.49 3.65 1.31
CA TRP A 178 -13.46 4.03 0.31
C TRP A 178 -13.49 5.55 0.22
N LYS A 179 -13.21 6.10 -0.96
CA LYS A 179 -13.48 7.50 -1.30
C LYS A 179 -14.65 7.54 -2.28
N VAL A 180 -15.85 7.83 -1.76
CA VAL A 180 -16.92 8.35 -2.60
C VAL A 180 -16.64 9.85 -2.68
N LEU A 181 -16.62 10.40 -3.89
CA LEU A 181 -16.60 11.83 -4.21
C LEU A 181 -15.20 12.46 -4.39
N ASP A 182 -14.88 12.63 -5.68
CA ASP A 182 -14.23 13.81 -6.21
C ASP A 182 -15.30 14.89 -6.50
N THR A 183 -16.11 15.26 -5.49
CA THR A 183 -16.81 16.55 -5.56
C THR A 183 -15.79 17.56 -5.10
N GLY A 184 -15.25 18.32 -6.04
CA GLY A 184 -14.33 19.40 -5.73
C GLY A 184 -14.78 20.21 -4.51
N THR A 185 -13.76 20.59 -3.72
CA THR A 185 -13.70 21.55 -2.61
C THR A 185 -14.11 21.12 -1.19
N PRO A 186 -13.24 21.44 -0.21
CA PRO A 186 -13.55 22.48 0.77
C PRO A 186 -12.76 23.74 0.41
N GLY A 187 -13.47 24.75 -0.08
CA GLY A 187 -13.07 26.15 -0.03
C GLY A 187 -13.97 26.85 0.97
#